data_AF-A0A969WZN9-F1
#
_entry.id   AF-A0A969WZN9-F1
#
_cell.length_a   1.000
_cell.length_b   1.000
_cell.length_c   1.000
_cell.angle_alpha   90.00
_cell.angle_beta   90.00
_cell.angle_gamma   90.00
#
_symmetry.space_group_name_H-M   'P 1'
#
loop_
_entity.id
_entity.type
_entity.pdbx_description
1 polymer ?
#
loop_
_entity_poly.entity_id
_entity_poly.type
_entity_poly.pdbx_seq_one_letter_code
_entity_poly.pdbx_strand_id
1 'polypeptide(L)'
;MSQDIYSIVEDITGRKTAYAPVTVTFYADSLADAIKFVVQEEFRTVEIIEPEEVLLSGHDMEKLLFSVNEALSAYREYLVRKIDILK
;
A
#
# COMPACT_ATOMS: atom_id res chain seq x y z
N MET A 1 -7.21 15.23 5.90
CA MET A 1 -6.28 14.84 6.98
C MET A 1 -5.20 15.90 7.05
N SER A 2 -4.92 16.50 8.22
CA SER A 2 -3.87 17.52 8.29
C SER A 2 -2.50 16.87 8.12
N GLN A 3 -1.60 17.51 7.36
CA GLN A 3 -0.22 17.05 7.17
C GLN A 3 0.67 17.37 8.38
N ASP A 4 0.05 17.57 9.54
CA ASP A 4 0.75 17.97 10.76
C ASP A 4 1.56 16.79 11.29
N ILE A 5 2.77 17.10 11.76
CA ILE A 5 3.62 16.14 12.44
C ILE A 5 2.93 15.74 13.75
N TYR A 6 2.63 14.46 13.92
CA TYR A 6 1.99 13.94 15.13
C TYR A 6 2.91 12.95 15.82
N SER A 7 2.86 12.89 17.14
CA SER A 7 3.65 11.95 17.93
C SER A 7 2.74 10.89 18.52
N ILE A 8 3.08 9.62 18.31
CA ILE A 8 2.42 8.49 18.97
C ILE A 8 3.38 7.92 20.00
N VAL A 9 2.86 7.56 21.17
CA VAL A 9 3.61 6.74 22.13
C VAL A 9 3.25 5.29 21.84
N GLU A 10 4.23 4.47 21.52
CA GLU A 10 4.04 3.05 21.26
C GLU A 10 3.67 2.32 22.57
N ASP A 11 2.51 1.67 22.62
CA ASP A 11 2.02 1.00 23.84
C ASP A 11 2.93 -0.14 24.33
N ILE A 12 3.71 -0.74 23.43
CA ILE A 12 4.56 -1.91 23.72
C ILE A 12 5.94 -1.48 24.25
N THR A 13 6.55 -0.45 23.67
CA THR A 13 7.94 -0.03 23.99
C THR A 13 8.01 1.25 24.81
N GLY A 14 6.92 1.99 24.94
CA GLY A 14 6.86 3.30 25.59
C GLY A 14 7.62 4.41 24.85
N ARG A 15 8.12 4.14 23.64
CA ARG A 15 8.86 5.14 22.84
C ARG A 15 7.91 6.14 22.20
N LYS A 16 8.30 7.41 22.27
CA LYS A 16 7.62 8.51 21.58
C LYS A 16 8.17 8.63 20.17
N THR A 17 7.39 8.25 19.18
CA THR A 17 7.75 8.30 17.76
C THR A 17 6.99 9.43 17.09
N ALA A 18 7.70 10.35 16.44
CA ALA A 18 7.11 11.40 15.63
C ALA A 18 6.90 10.89 14.19
N TYR A 19 5.70 11.09 13.66
CA TYR A 19 5.31 10.74 12.30
C TYR A 19 4.97 12.01 11.53
N ALA A 20 5.52 12.13 10.32
CA ALA A 20 5.13 13.15 9.35
C ALA A 20 4.30 12.48 8.24
N PRO A 21 3.06 12.90 7.99
CA PRO A 21 2.25 12.37 6.90
C PRO A 21 2.91 12.63 5.55
N VAL A 22 3.08 11.59 4.73
CA VAL A 22 3.62 11.71 3.36
C VAL A 22 2.52 11.35 2.37
N THR A 23 2.33 12.19 1.36
CA THR A 23 1.40 11.93 0.24
C THR A 23 2.24 11.68 -1.01
N VAL A 24 1.99 10.56 -1.68
CA VAL A 24 2.62 10.21 -2.97
C VAL A 24 1.54 10.15 -4.03
N THR A 25 1.73 10.91 -5.11
CA THR A 25 0.86 10.88 -6.28
C THR A 25 1.64 10.34 -7.45
N PHE A 26 1.07 9.36 -8.16
CA PHE A 26 1.69 8.75 -9.33
C PHE A 26 0.63 8.48 -10.40
N TYR A 27 1.09 8.34 -11.64
CA TYR A 27 0.27 7.93 -12.78
C TYR A 27 0.52 6.46 -13.07
N ALA A 28 -0.52 5.75 -13.44
CA ALA A 28 -0.45 4.36 -13.87
C ALA A 28 -1.31 4.17 -15.12
N ASP A 29 -0.82 3.36 -16.06
CA ASP A 29 -1.55 3.05 -17.29
C ASP A 29 -2.76 2.15 -17.02
N SER A 30 -2.71 1.36 -15.95
CA SER A 30 -3.81 0.49 -15.53
C SER A 30 -3.88 0.36 -14.00
N LEU A 31 -5.06 -0.02 -13.48
CA LEU A 31 -5.24 -0.28 -12.06
C LEU A 31 -4.38 -1.47 -11.59
N ALA A 32 -4.17 -2.46 -12.46
CA ALA A 32 -3.29 -3.60 -12.19
C ALA A 32 -1.83 -3.17 -11.93
N ASP A 33 -1.33 -2.16 -12.65
CA ASP A 33 0.00 -1.61 -12.42
C ASP A 33 0.07 -0.82 -11.12
N ALA A 34 -1.00 -0.09 -10.77
CA ALA A 34 -1.09 0.66 -9.51
C ALA A 34 -1.07 -0.24 -8.27
N ILE A 35 -1.66 -1.44 -8.33
CA ILE A 35 -1.70 -2.40 -7.20
C ILE A 35 -0.30 -2.73 -6.68
N LYS A 36 0.70 -2.86 -7.56
CA LYS A 36 2.07 -3.19 -7.15
C LYS A 36 2.68 -2.13 -6.22
N PHE A 37 2.27 -0.87 -6.40
CA PHE A 37 2.73 0.24 -5.58
C PHE A 37 1.91 0.38 -4.29
N VAL A 38 0.60 0.14 -4.37
CA VAL A 38 -0.33 0.33 -3.26
C VAL A 38 -0.14 -0.69 -2.12
N VAL A 39 0.36 -1.90 -2.42
CA VAL A 39 0.44 -3.00 -1.44
C VAL A 39 1.59 -2.85 -0.41
N GLN A 40 2.37 -1.77 -0.47
CA GLN A 40 3.45 -1.53 0.52
C GLN A 40 2.88 -1.19 1.92
N GLU A 41 3.55 -1.64 2.99
CA GLU A 41 3.10 -1.46 4.39
C GLU A 41 2.96 0.02 4.80
N GLU A 42 3.69 0.91 4.12
CA GLU A 42 3.77 2.33 4.40
C GLU A 42 2.50 3.09 3.95
N PHE A 43 1.73 2.55 3.00
CA PHE A 43 0.55 3.21 2.46
C PHE A 43 -0.71 2.81 3.23
N ARG A 44 -1.27 3.76 3.98
CA ARG A 44 -2.48 3.54 4.81
C ARG A 44 -3.78 3.96 4.15
N THR A 45 -3.71 4.87 3.18
CA THR A 45 -4.87 5.42 2.49
C THR A 45 -4.52 5.55 1.02
N VAL A 46 -5.44 5.11 0.17
CA VAL A 46 -5.29 5.09 -1.28
C VAL A 46 -6.50 5.80 -1.86
N GLU A 47 -6.26 6.75 -2.74
CA GLU A 47 -7.29 7.58 -3.36
C GLU A 47 -7.02 7.66 -4.86
N ILE A 48 -8.06 7.43 -5.67
CA ILE A 48 -8.02 7.65 -7.11
C ILE A 48 -8.41 9.11 -7.33
N ILE A 49 -7.46 9.91 -7.82
CA ILE A 49 -7.69 11.34 -8.07
C ILE A 49 -8.47 11.51 -9.38
N GLU A 50 -8.03 10.81 -10.42
CA GLU A 50 -8.68 10.77 -11.73
C GLU A 50 -8.44 9.40 -12.39
N PRO A 51 -9.35 8.94 -13.26
CA PRO A 51 -10.67 9.53 -13.56
C PRO A 51 -11.72 9.25 -12.46
N GLU A 52 -12.83 9.99 -12.46
CA GLU A 52 -13.94 9.80 -11.50
C GLU A 52 -14.62 8.44 -11.66
N GLU A 53 -14.71 7.94 -12.89
CA GLU A 53 -15.24 6.61 -13.21
C GLU A 53 -14.19 5.77 -13.94
N VAL A 54 -14.09 4.51 -13.57
CA VAL A 54 -13.20 3.53 -14.22
C VAL A 54 -14.06 2.45 -14.89
N LEU A 55 -13.92 2.31 -16.20
CA LEU A 55 -14.55 1.24 -16.96
C LEU A 55 -13.56 0.09 -17.14
N LEU A 56 -13.89 -1.09 -16.57
CA LEU A 56 -13.07 -2.29 -16.69
C LEU A 56 -13.79 -3.32 -17.55
N SER A 57 -13.11 -3.85 -18.56
CA SER A 57 -13.59 -5.05 -19.25
C SER A 57 -13.37 -6.30 -18.37
N GLY A 58 -13.99 -7.42 -18.74
CA GLY A 58 -13.75 -8.70 -18.04
C GLY A 58 -12.26 -9.08 -18.00
N HIS A 59 -11.54 -8.82 -19.09
CA HIS A 59 -10.09 -9.07 -19.17
C HIS A 59 -9.29 -8.16 -18.23
N ASP A 60 -9.67 -6.90 -18.09
CA ASP A 60 -9.01 -5.96 -17.18
C ASP A 60 -9.25 -6.37 -15.72
N MET A 61 -10.46 -6.85 -15.42
CA MET A 61 -10.79 -7.39 -14.11
C MET A 61 -10.00 -8.64 -13.78
N GLU A 62 -9.85 -9.58 -14.73
CA GLU A 62 -9.01 -10.77 -14.55
C GLU A 62 -7.55 -10.41 -14.27
N LYS A 63 -6.98 -9.47 -15.04
CA LYS A 63 -5.61 -8.96 -14.81
C LYS A 63 -5.45 -8.29 -13.45
N LEU A 64 -6.45 -7.53 -13.01
CA LEU A 64 -6.45 -6.88 -11.71
C LEU A 64 -6.44 -7.92 -10.59
N LEU A 65 -7.35 -8.90 -10.66
CA LEU A 65 -7.44 -9.99 -9.68
C LEU A 65 -6.13 -10.80 -9.62
N PHE A 66 -5.54 -11.07 -10.79
CA PHE A 66 -4.23 -11.73 -10.87
C PHE A 66 -3.14 -10.89 -10.18
N SER A 67 -3.05 -9.59 -10.47
CA SER A 67 -2.05 -8.70 -9.89
C SER A 67 -2.18 -8.58 -8.37
N VAL A 68 -3.42 -8.57 -7.85
CA VAL A 68 -3.69 -8.60 -6.41
C VAL A 68 -3.19 -9.91 -5.79
N ASN A 69 -3.46 -11.05 -6.43
CA ASN A 69 -3.01 -12.35 -5.93
C ASN A 69 -1.48 -12.46 -5.89
N GLU A 70 -0.79 -11.98 -6.93
CA GLU A 70 0.66 -11.90 -6.95
C GLU A 70 1.21 -11.01 -5.84
N ALA A 71 0.62 -9.82 -5.66
CA ALA A 71 1.06 -8.87 -4.64
C ALA A 71 0.90 -9.43 -3.22
N LEU A 72 -0.22 -10.12 -2.94
CA LEU A 72 -0.43 -10.81 -1.66
C LEU A 72 0.56 -11.96 -1.43
N SER A 73 0.87 -12.72 -2.49
CA SER A 73 1.83 -13.81 -2.40
C SER A 73 3.25 -13.31 -2.14
N ALA A 74 3.67 -12.24 -2.84
CA ALA A 74 4.95 -11.58 -2.64
C ALA A 74 5.05 -10.97 -1.23
N TYR A 75 3.99 -10.32 -0.76
CA TYR A 75 3.93 -9.77 0.59
C TYR A 75 4.05 -10.86 1.66
N ARG A 76 3.36 -11.99 1.49
CA ARG A 76 3.51 -13.16 2.38
C ARG A 76 4.96 -13.67 2.41
N GLU A 77 5.62 -13.76 1.26
CA GLU A 77 7.02 -14.19 1.21
C GLU A 77 7.96 -13.21 1.90
N TYR A 78 7.75 -11.91 1.70
CA TYR A 78 8.47 -10.84 2.40
C TYR A 78 8.35 -10.99 3.93
N LEU A 79 7.12 -11.20 4.43
CA LEU A 79 6.88 -11.38 5.87
C LEU A 79 7.60 -12.62 6.42
N VAL A 80 7.61 -13.73 5.70
CA VAL A 80 8.34 -14.94 6.10
C VAL A 80 9.84 -14.66 6.20
N ARG A 81 10.43 -14.00 5.20
CA ARG A 81 11.86 -13.63 5.22
C ARG A 81 12.19 -12.68 6.38
N LYS A 82 11.32 -11.70 6.65
CA LYS A 82 11.49 -10.76 7.77
C LYS A 82 11.49 -11.49 9.12
N ILE A 83 10.60 -12.48 9.29
CA ILE A 83 10.57 -13.33 10.49
C ILE A 83 11.85 -14.17 10.61
N ASP A 84 12.32 -14.77 9.53
CA ASP A 84 13.53 -15.61 9.56
C ASP A 84 14.80 -14.81 9.85
N ILE A 85 14.88 -13.53 9.42
CA ILE A 85 15.98 -12.62 9.77
C ILE A 85 15.93 -12.20 11.26
N LEU A 86 14.74 -12.18 11.86
CA LEU A 86 14.53 -11.78 13.25
C LEU A 86 14.73 -12.91 14.27
N LYS A 87 14.95 -14.15 13.80
CA LYS A 87 15.27 -15.33 14.63
C LYS A 87 16.77 -15.51 14.79
#